data_AF-A0A3A4V9K8-F1
#
_entry.id   AF-A0A3A4V9K8-F1
#
_cell.length_a   1.000
_cell.length_b   1.000
_cell.length_c   1.000
_cell.angle_alpha   90.00
_cell.angle_beta   90.00
_cell.angle_gamma   90.00
#
_symmetry.space_group_name_H-M   'P 1'
#
loop_
_entity.id
_entity.type
_entity.pdbx_description
1 polymer ?
#
loop_
_entity_poly.entity_id
_entity_poly.type
_entity_poly.pdbx_seq_one_letter_code
_entity_poly.pdbx_strand_id
1 'polypeptide(L)'
;MAATNKKVTGINTYETERLAGGYGPKAARQPEEQQLRRLVMACLLWEDIAYLDGEKVVDSIRSLIHKLPASVVSSIAVEARFEQKLRHVPLLLARELARHKDTSYTAHTLAKVIHRPDELSEFLSLYWKDNKDKDGKPKKTLSAQVKKGLAIAFNKFNQYQLSKWDKDSKEIKLRDVMFLSHPKPNQDQVTLWKQLAENKLPPADTWEVILSGAKENGLSKTQAWEKIIDMWVD
;
A
#
# COMPACT_ATOMS: atom_id res chain seq x y z
N MET A 1 19.27 47.82 -7.75
CA MET A 1 17.83 47.72 -8.06
C MET A 1 17.64 46.49 -8.94
N ALA A 2 17.01 45.44 -8.42
CA ALA A 2 16.74 44.22 -9.18
C ALA A 2 15.64 44.50 -10.20
N ALA A 3 15.93 44.32 -11.49
CA ALA A 3 14.95 44.44 -12.55
C ALA A 3 13.91 43.30 -12.40
N THR A 4 12.68 43.66 -12.09
CA THR A 4 11.55 42.74 -12.07
C THR A 4 11.25 42.25 -13.49
N ASN A 5 11.15 40.93 -13.67
CA ASN A 5 10.80 40.31 -14.95
C ASN A 5 9.52 40.95 -15.51
N LYS A 6 9.56 41.43 -16.76
CA LYS A 6 8.40 41.97 -17.48
C LYS A 6 7.24 40.97 -17.40
N LYS A 7 6.04 41.46 -17.03
CA LYS A 7 4.80 40.67 -17.04
C LYS A 7 4.63 40.04 -18.43
N VAL A 8 4.62 38.71 -18.48
CA VAL A 8 4.29 37.94 -19.68
C VAL A 8 2.81 38.17 -19.97
N THR A 9 2.54 39.10 -20.90
CA THR A 9 1.21 39.35 -21.46
C THR A 9 0.98 38.38 -22.62
N GLY A 10 0.39 37.23 -22.29
CA GLY A 10 -0.01 36.21 -23.26
C GLY A 10 -0.51 34.98 -22.53
N ILE A 11 -1.83 34.85 -22.41
CA ILE A 11 -2.46 33.61 -21.94
C ILE A 11 -2.33 32.59 -23.08
N ASN A 12 -1.20 31.90 -23.17
CA ASN A 12 -1.11 30.75 -24.06
C ASN A 12 -1.70 29.54 -23.35
N THR A 13 -3.01 29.34 -23.49
CA THR A 13 -3.67 28.08 -23.14
C THR A 13 -3.49 27.12 -24.30
N TYR A 14 -2.52 26.21 -24.20
CA TYR A 14 -2.46 25.07 -25.12
C TYR A 14 -3.37 23.98 -24.56
N GLU A 15 -4.42 23.61 -25.27
CA GLU A 15 -5.40 22.61 -24.81
C GLU A 15 -4.81 21.20 -24.66
N THR A 16 -3.71 20.89 -25.36
CA THR A 16 -3.13 19.55 -25.44
C THR A 16 -1.76 19.39 -24.77
N GLU A 17 -1.09 20.49 -24.39
CA GLU A 17 0.29 20.45 -23.91
C GLU A 17 0.43 20.98 -22.48
N ARG A 18 1.27 20.32 -21.68
CA ARG A 18 1.48 20.67 -20.28
C ARG A 18 2.26 21.99 -20.16
N LEU A 19 1.67 22.96 -19.48
CA LEU A 19 2.28 24.26 -19.19
C LEU A 19 3.04 24.26 -17.87
N ALA A 20 4.12 25.03 -17.80
CA ALA A 20 4.83 25.28 -16.55
C ALA A 20 3.90 26.03 -15.57
N GLY A 21 3.52 25.40 -14.45
CA GLY A 21 2.62 26.02 -13.46
C GLY A 21 1.15 26.13 -13.90
N GLY A 22 0.71 25.41 -14.93
CA GLY A 22 -0.67 25.46 -15.44
C GLY A 22 -1.00 26.71 -16.25
N TYR A 23 -0.11 27.70 -16.28
CA TYR A 23 -0.22 28.93 -17.06
C TYR A 23 1.18 29.41 -17.46
N GLY A 24 1.43 29.67 -18.75
CA GLY A 24 2.69 30.26 -19.22
C GLY A 24 3.45 29.40 -20.25
N PRO A 25 4.80 29.32 -20.18
CA PRO A 25 5.59 28.63 -21.19
C PRO A 25 5.43 27.10 -21.13
N LYS A 26 5.73 26.41 -22.24
CA LYS A 26 5.69 24.93 -22.31
C LYS A 26 6.56 24.32 -21.21
N ALA A 27 6.03 23.33 -20.50
CA ALA A 27 6.81 22.60 -19.51
C ALA A 27 7.95 21.83 -20.20
N ALA A 28 9.13 21.79 -19.58
CA ALA A 28 10.24 21.00 -20.09
C ALA A 28 9.85 19.51 -20.18
N ARG A 29 10.18 18.86 -21.30
CA ARG A 29 9.96 17.42 -21.48
C ARG A 29 10.81 16.68 -20.46
N GLN A 30 10.17 15.83 -19.67
CA GLN A 30 10.84 14.94 -18.74
C GLN A 30 10.74 13.49 -19.22
N PRO A 31 11.79 12.67 -19.01
CA PRO A 31 11.70 11.23 -19.22
C PRO A 31 10.57 10.62 -18.38
N GLU A 32 9.92 9.59 -18.92
CA GLU A 32 8.75 8.95 -18.33
C GLU A 32 9.06 8.39 -16.93
N GLU A 33 10.26 7.85 -16.73
CA GLU A 33 10.72 7.36 -15.43
C GLU A 33 10.82 8.49 -14.40
N GLN A 34 11.46 9.62 -14.75
CA GLN A 34 11.60 10.76 -13.85
C GLN A 34 10.24 11.39 -13.53
N GLN A 35 9.34 11.41 -14.52
CA GLN A 35 7.98 11.86 -14.32
C GLN A 35 7.23 10.96 -13.34
N LEU A 36 7.35 9.63 -13.47
CA LEU A 36 6.73 8.67 -12.56
C LEU A 36 7.31 8.81 -11.15
N ARG A 37 8.64 8.88 -11.01
CA ARG A 37 9.32 9.08 -9.71
C ARG A 37 8.81 10.34 -9.02
N ARG A 38 8.77 11.48 -9.72
CA ARG A 38 8.26 12.73 -9.16
C ARG A 38 6.81 12.58 -8.69
N LEU A 39 5.93 11.98 -9.50
CA LEU A 39 4.53 11.81 -9.12
C LEU A 39 4.39 10.88 -7.91
N VAL A 40 5.09 9.76 -7.90
CA VAL A 40 5.06 8.78 -6.81
C VAL A 40 5.58 9.37 -5.50
N MET A 41 6.72 10.07 -5.53
CA MET A 41 7.36 10.58 -4.31
C MET A 41 6.74 11.89 -3.80
N ALA A 42 6.17 12.71 -4.68
CA ALA A 42 5.46 13.92 -4.28
C ALA A 42 3.99 13.67 -3.91
N CYS A 43 3.48 12.45 -4.09
CA CYS A 43 2.10 12.10 -3.76
C CYS A 43 1.92 11.69 -2.30
N LEU A 44 1.18 12.53 -1.57
CA LEU A 44 0.23 12.02 -0.58
C LEU A 44 -1.00 11.55 -1.37
N LEU A 45 -1.06 10.24 -1.67
CA LEU A 45 -2.15 9.68 -2.47
C LEU A 45 -3.51 10.07 -1.88
N TRP A 46 -4.46 10.48 -2.75
CA TRP A 46 -5.83 10.92 -2.39
C TRP A 46 -5.96 12.30 -1.74
N GLU A 47 -4.86 13.04 -1.58
CA GLU A 47 -4.90 14.47 -1.26
C GLU A 47 -4.73 15.31 -2.53
N ASP A 48 -5.41 16.46 -2.58
CA ASP A 48 -5.18 17.46 -3.61
C ASP A 48 -3.77 18.03 -3.45
N ILE A 49 -2.86 17.63 -4.33
CA ILE A 49 -1.60 18.36 -4.49
C ILE A 49 -1.96 19.68 -5.17
N ALA A 50 -1.41 20.81 -4.72
CA ALA A 50 -1.64 22.09 -5.37
C ALA A 50 -1.48 21.95 -6.90
N TYR A 51 -2.54 22.28 -7.65
CA TYR A 51 -2.67 22.21 -9.11
C TYR A 51 -2.88 20.83 -9.75
N LEU A 52 -3.09 19.74 -8.99
CA LEU A 52 -3.37 18.39 -9.51
C LEU A 52 -4.43 17.66 -8.66
N ASP A 53 -5.59 17.43 -9.27
CA ASP A 53 -6.67 16.56 -8.75
C ASP A 53 -6.17 15.12 -8.55
N GLY A 54 -6.39 14.58 -7.35
CA GLY A 54 -5.87 13.27 -6.92
C GLY A 54 -6.27 12.09 -7.82
N GLU A 55 -7.46 12.12 -8.44
CA GLU A 55 -7.88 11.09 -9.40
C GLU A 55 -7.06 11.16 -10.69
N LYS A 56 -6.80 12.38 -11.17
CA LYS A 56 -5.95 12.61 -12.36
C LYS A 56 -4.51 12.16 -12.12
N VAL A 57 -4.02 12.23 -10.88
CA VAL A 57 -2.66 11.75 -10.55
C VAL A 57 -2.58 10.24 -10.62
N VAL A 58 -3.56 9.51 -10.08
CA VAL A 58 -3.60 8.05 -10.15
C VAL A 58 -3.67 7.58 -11.62
N ASP A 59 -4.48 8.22 -12.45
CA ASP A 59 -4.56 7.88 -13.87
C ASP A 59 -3.29 8.24 -14.64
N SER A 60 -2.63 9.34 -14.29
CA SER A 60 -1.31 9.68 -14.82
C SER A 60 -0.25 8.64 -14.46
N ILE A 61 -0.24 8.18 -13.20
CA ILE A 61 0.65 7.11 -12.72
C ILE A 61 0.40 5.82 -13.51
N ARG A 62 -0.86 5.40 -13.67
CA ARG A 62 -1.25 4.21 -14.45
C ARG A 62 -0.74 4.29 -15.89
N SER A 63 -0.95 5.44 -16.54
CA SER A 63 -0.51 5.68 -17.92
C SER A 63 1.02 5.58 -18.07
N LEU A 64 1.78 6.10 -17.11
CA LEU A 64 3.24 6.06 -17.14
C LEU A 64 3.78 4.65 -16.88
N ILE A 65 3.16 3.89 -15.97
CA ILE A 65 3.59 2.52 -15.65
C ILE A 65 3.56 1.63 -16.89
N HIS A 66 2.55 1.74 -17.75
CA HIS A 66 2.45 0.93 -18.97
C HIS A 66 3.48 1.30 -20.05
N LYS A 67 4.15 2.46 -19.93
CA LYS A 67 5.20 2.92 -20.85
C LYS A 67 6.59 2.49 -20.40
N LEU A 68 6.76 2.08 -19.14
CA LEU A 68 8.05 1.74 -18.55
C LEU A 68 8.25 0.22 -18.45
N PRO A 69 9.50 -0.27 -18.41
CA PRO A 69 9.76 -1.67 -18.09
C PRO A 69 9.27 -2.04 -16.69
N ALA A 70 8.79 -3.27 -16.51
CA ALA A 70 8.31 -3.76 -15.21
C ALA A 70 9.40 -3.71 -14.12
N SER A 71 10.66 -3.93 -14.49
CA SER A 71 11.81 -3.83 -13.59
C SER A 71 11.97 -2.43 -12.99
N VAL A 72 11.77 -1.39 -13.80
CA VAL A 72 11.86 0.02 -13.38
C VAL A 72 10.69 0.38 -12.45
N VAL A 73 9.48 -0.07 -12.78
CA VAL A 73 8.33 0.17 -11.90
C VAL A 73 8.49 -0.56 -10.56
N SER A 74 9.06 -1.78 -10.60
CA SER A 74 9.41 -2.53 -9.38
C SER A 74 10.43 -1.80 -8.53
N SER A 75 11.50 -1.24 -9.12
CA SER A 75 12.52 -0.51 -8.34
C SER A 75 11.94 0.73 -7.69
N ILE A 76 11.13 1.50 -8.43
CA ILE A 76 10.42 2.68 -7.90
C ILE A 76 9.48 2.30 -6.75
N ALA A 77 8.77 1.17 -6.84
CA ALA A 77 7.89 0.71 -5.76
C ALA A 77 8.66 0.35 -4.48
N VAL A 78 9.83 -0.28 -4.61
CA VAL A 78 10.71 -0.57 -3.49
C VAL A 78 11.27 0.73 -2.90
N GLU A 79 11.75 1.64 -3.73
CA GLU A 79 12.25 2.94 -3.28
C GLU A 79 11.19 3.76 -2.53
N ALA A 80 9.98 3.84 -3.08
CA ALA A 80 8.85 4.51 -2.45
C ALA A 80 8.54 3.92 -1.07
N ARG A 81 8.72 2.60 -0.91
CA ARG A 81 8.49 1.92 0.36
C ARG A 81 9.60 2.14 1.37
N PHE A 82 10.85 1.98 0.96
CA PHE A 82 11.99 1.88 1.87
C PHE A 82 12.71 3.21 2.09
N GLU A 83 12.76 4.07 1.09
CA GLU A 83 13.42 5.38 1.17
C GLU A 83 12.43 6.46 1.57
N GLN A 84 11.28 6.54 0.87
CA GLN A 84 10.26 7.56 1.15
C GLN A 84 9.25 7.16 2.23
N LYS A 85 9.28 5.91 2.70
CA LYS A 85 8.39 5.36 3.75
C LYS A 85 6.88 5.50 3.42
N LEU A 86 6.52 5.51 2.14
CA LEU A 86 5.14 5.63 1.72
C LEU A 86 4.38 4.32 1.94
N ARG A 87 3.14 4.43 2.44
CA ARG A 87 2.30 3.25 2.73
C ARG A 87 1.53 2.76 1.52
N HIS A 88 0.73 3.64 0.90
CA HIS A 88 -0.28 3.27 -0.08
C HIS A 88 0.26 3.24 -1.52
N VAL A 89 1.18 4.15 -1.85
CA VAL A 89 1.73 4.26 -3.21
C VAL A 89 2.42 2.98 -3.68
N PRO A 90 3.27 2.31 -2.86
CA PRO A 90 3.89 1.05 -3.27
C PRO A 90 2.87 -0.06 -3.58
N LEU A 91 1.74 -0.10 -2.87
CA LEU A 91 0.67 -1.07 -3.13
C LEU A 91 -0.03 -0.80 -4.46
N LEU A 92 -0.24 0.48 -4.81
CA LEU A 92 -0.75 0.87 -6.12
C LEU A 92 0.21 0.46 -7.24
N LEU A 93 1.51 0.70 -7.09
CA LEU A 93 2.50 0.30 -8.09
C LEU A 93 2.55 -1.23 -8.26
N ALA A 94 2.50 -1.99 -7.17
CA ALA A 94 2.45 -3.45 -7.22
C ALA A 94 1.16 -3.96 -7.89
N ARG A 95 0.04 -3.26 -7.70
CA ARG A 95 -1.24 -3.56 -8.37
C ARG A 95 -1.13 -3.33 -9.88
N GLU A 96 -0.57 -2.20 -10.31
CA GLU A 96 -0.46 -1.91 -11.74
C GLU A 96 0.57 -2.84 -12.41
N LEU A 97 1.64 -3.25 -11.70
CA LEU A 97 2.51 -4.33 -12.14
C LEU A 97 1.76 -5.64 -12.39
N ALA A 98 0.72 -5.95 -11.61
CA ALA A 98 -0.10 -7.14 -11.83
C ALA A 98 -0.97 -7.08 -13.09
N ARG A 99 -1.13 -5.88 -13.69
CA ARG A 99 -1.86 -5.63 -14.94
C ARG A 99 -0.93 -5.26 -16.10
N HIS A 100 0.37 -5.22 -15.84
CA HIS A 100 1.37 -4.88 -16.82
C HIS A 100 1.56 -6.03 -17.84
N LYS A 101 2.04 -5.71 -19.05
CA LYS A 101 2.34 -6.69 -20.10
C LYS A 101 3.35 -7.77 -19.67
N ASP A 102 4.26 -7.38 -18.78
CA ASP A 102 5.21 -8.26 -18.10
C ASP A 102 4.91 -8.26 -16.60
N THR A 103 4.42 -9.39 -16.09
CA THR A 103 4.05 -9.59 -14.68
C THR A 103 5.12 -10.33 -13.88
N SER A 104 6.31 -10.57 -14.44
CA SER A 104 7.36 -11.37 -13.80
C SER A 104 7.83 -10.77 -12.47
N TYR A 105 7.81 -9.45 -12.34
CA TYR A 105 8.20 -8.72 -11.14
C TYR A 105 7.09 -8.63 -10.08
N THR A 106 5.83 -8.82 -10.45
CA THR A 106 4.66 -8.58 -9.58
C THR A 106 4.76 -9.30 -8.23
N ALA A 107 5.04 -10.61 -8.23
CA ALA A 107 5.07 -11.38 -6.99
C ALA A 107 6.19 -10.92 -6.05
N HIS A 108 7.39 -10.70 -6.58
CA HIS A 108 8.54 -10.25 -5.80
C HIS A 108 8.32 -8.83 -5.27
N THR A 109 7.86 -7.90 -6.11
CA THR A 109 7.60 -6.51 -5.70
C THR A 109 6.52 -6.47 -4.64
N LEU A 110 5.37 -7.13 -4.86
CA LEU A 110 4.27 -7.18 -3.90
C LEU A 110 4.73 -7.76 -2.56
N ALA A 111 5.44 -8.88 -2.61
CA ALA A 111 6.00 -9.49 -1.42
C ALA A 111 6.95 -8.53 -0.70
N LYS A 112 7.78 -7.78 -1.42
CA LYS A 112 8.78 -6.88 -0.84
C LYS A 112 8.15 -5.64 -0.19
N VAL A 113 7.16 -5.02 -0.83
CA VAL A 113 6.58 -3.74 -0.38
C VAL A 113 5.57 -3.87 0.76
N ILE A 114 4.98 -5.04 0.96
CA ILE A 114 4.11 -5.31 2.12
C ILE A 114 4.99 -5.50 3.37
N HIS A 115 4.83 -4.65 4.38
CA HIS A 115 5.46 -4.84 5.71
C HIS A 115 4.49 -4.98 6.87
N ARG A 116 3.19 -4.76 6.67
CA ARG A 116 2.23 -4.91 7.76
C ARG A 116 1.08 -5.82 7.36
N PRO A 117 0.50 -6.57 8.30
CA PRO A 117 -0.56 -7.50 7.95
C PRO A 117 -1.77 -6.80 7.33
N ASP A 118 -2.14 -5.61 7.80
CA ASP A 118 -3.27 -4.86 7.27
C ASP A 118 -3.15 -4.50 5.78
N GLU A 119 -1.92 -4.35 5.29
CA GLU A 119 -1.63 -4.02 3.89
C GLU A 119 -1.98 -5.17 2.93
N LEU A 120 -2.08 -6.41 3.43
CA LEU A 120 -2.54 -7.57 2.65
C LEU A 120 -4.00 -7.39 2.22
N SER A 121 -4.89 -7.10 3.17
CA SER A 121 -6.31 -6.83 2.92
C SER A 121 -6.48 -5.55 2.11
N GLU A 122 -5.71 -4.51 2.44
CA GLU A 122 -5.77 -3.24 1.72
C GLU A 122 -5.39 -3.40 0.25
N PHE A 123 -4.33 -4.16 -0.04
CA PHE A 123 -3.94 -4.47 -1.40
C PHE A 123 -5.08 -5.16 -2.15
N LEU A 124 -5.80 -6.10 -1.54
CA LEU A 124 -6.95 -6.76 -2.17
C LEU A 124 -8.10 -5.79 -2.45
N SER A 125 -8.43 -4.91 -1.50
CA SER A 125 -9.43 -3.86 -1.69
C SER A 125 -9.07 -2.97 -2.89
N LEU A 126 -7.82 -2.52 -2.95
CA LEU A 126 -7.32 -1.71 -4.06
C LEU A 126 -7.32 -2.50 -5.38
N TYR A 127 -6.86 -3.75 -5.36
CA TYR A 127 -6.79 -4.62 -6.52
C TYR A 127 -8.17 -4.84 -7.13
N TRP A 128 -9.20 -5.08 -6.32
CA TRP A 128 -10.56 -5.32 -6.80
C TRP A 128 -11.40 -4.09 -7.09
N LYS A 129 -11.01 -2.88 -6.63
CA LYS A 129 -11.77 -1.63 -6.85
C LYS A 129 -12.28 -1.45 -8.29
N ASP A 130 -11.43 -1.76 -9.28
CA ASP A 130 -11.73 -1.61 -10.71
C ASP A 130 -11.85 -2.97 -11.43
N ASN A 131 -11.87 -4.08 -10.70
CA ASN A 131 -11.96 -5.41 -11.28
C ASN A 131 -13.42 -5.79 -11.47
N LYS A 132 -13.93 -5.68 -12.71
CA LYS A 132 -15.30 -6.03 -13.07
C LYS A 132 -15.32 -7.20 -14.07
N ASP A 133 -16.35 -8.01 -14.03
CA ASP A 133 -16.63 -9.00 -15.07
C ASP A 133 -17.29 -8.36 -16.30
N LYS A 134 -17.59 -9.20 -17.31
CA LYS A 134 -18.22 -8.77 -18.57
C LYS A 134 -19.59 -8.12 -18.39
N ASP A 135 -20.26 -8.40 -17.26
CA ASP A 135 -21.58 -7.88 -16.91
C ASP A 135 -21.48 -6.68 -15.95
N GLY A 136 -20.26 -6.18 -15.71
CA GLY A 136 -19.99 -5.04 -14.84
C GLY A 136 -19.99 -5.35 -13.34
N LYS A 137 -20.08 -6.63 -12.94
CA LYS A 137 -20.12 -7.04 -11.53
C LYS A 137 -18.71 -7.14 -10.94
N PRO A 138 -18.52 -6.88 -9.63
CA PRO A 138 -17.22 -7.00 -8.98
C PRO A 138 -16.64 -8.42 -9.13
N LYS A 139 -15.43 -8.51 -9.66
CA LYS A 139 -14.74 -9.78 -9.89
C LYS A 139 -13.66 -9.99 -8.83
N LYS A 140 -13.90 -10.91 -7.89
CA LYS A 140 -12.96 -11.25 -6.79
C LYS A 140 -11.94 -12.34 -7.19
N THR A 141 -11.36 -12.26 -8.38
CA THR A 141 -10.31 -13.20 -8.84
C THR A 141 -8.92 -12.61 -8.65
N LEU A 142 -7.89 -13.44 -8.45
CA LEU A 142 -6.48 -13.02 -8.35
C LEU A 142 -5.62 -13.71 -9.40
N SER A 143 -4.66 -12.98 -9.97
CA SER A 143 -3.64 -13.57 -10.84
C SER A 143 -2.68 -14.48 -10.04
N ALA A 144 -2.04 -15.43 -10.71
CA ALA A 144 -1.10 -16.35 -10.08
C ALA A 144 0.07 -15.61 -9.39
N GLN A 145 0.58 -14.54 -10.01
CA GLN A 145 1.66 -13.72 -9.44
C GLN A 145 1.20 -12.97 -8.19
N VAL A 146 -0.03 -12.46 -8.17
CA VAL A 146 -0.59 -11.81 -6.97
C VAL A 146 -0.73 -12.82 -5.83
N LYS A 147 -1.31 -14.01 -6.09
CA LYS A 147 -1.42 -15.07 -5.08
C LYS A 147 -0.05 -15.44 -4.52
N LYS A 148 0.95 -15.63 -5.39
CA LYS A 148 2.33 -15.92 -5.01
C LYS A 148 2.94 -14.80 -4.16
N GLY A 149 2.79 -13.54 -4.55
CA GLY A 149 3.30 -12.39 -3.80
C GLY A 149 2.67 -12.25 -2.42
N LEU A 150 1.35 -12.41 -2.33
CA LEU A 150 0.62 -12.40 -1.06
C LEU A 150 1.06 -13.57 -0.15
N ALA A 151 1.20 -14.78 -0.70
CA ALA A 151 1.64 -15.95 0.06
C ALA A 151 3.03 -15.74 0.67
N ILE A 152 3.96 -15.16 -0.10
CA ILE A 152 5.32 -14.82 0.38
C ILE A 152 5.26 -13.72 1.45
N ALA A 153 4.46 -12.67 1.23
CA ALA A 153 4.29 -11.58 2.20
C ALA A 153 3.68 -12.07 3.53
N PHE A 154 2.70 -12.97 3.47
CA PHE A 154 1.98 -13.47 4.63
C PHE A 154 2.91 -14.14 5.65
N ASN A 155 3.90 -14.89 5.15
CA ASN A 155 4.87 -15.60 5.99
C ASN A 155 5.82 -14.69 6.78
N LYS A 156 5.78 -13.37 6.57
CA LYS A 156 6.58 -12.40 7.34
C LYS A 156 6.03 -12.12 8.73
N PHE A 157 4.76 -12.44 8.98
CA PHE A 157 4.05 -11.96 10.15
C PHE A 157 4.00 -12.98 11.27
N ASN A 158 4.18 -12.50 12.50
CA ASN A 158 4.04 -13.30 13.71
C ASN A 158 2.62 -13.17 14.32
N GLN A 159 2.36 -13.95 15.36
CA GLN A 159 1.06 -13.98 16.04
C GLN A 159 0.60 -12.60 16.52
N TYR A 160 1.48 -11.86 17.22
CA TYR A 160 1.16 -10.53 17.75
C TYR A 160 0.75 -9.56 16.65
N GLN A 161 1.48 -9.55 15.53
CA GLN A 161 1.16 -8.68 14.40
C GLN A 161 -0.20 -9.06 13.80
N LEU A 162 -0.45 -10.35 13.57
CA LEU A 162 -1.71 -10.80 13.00
C LEU A 162 -2.89 -10.44 13.91
N SER A 163 -2.85 -10.76 15.20
CA SER A 163 -3.95 -10.45 16.11
C SER A 163 -4.17 -8.94 16.33
N LYS A 164 -3.11 -8.13 16.29
CA LYS A 164 -3.22 -6.66 16.38
C LYS A 164 -3.89 -6.04 15.15
N TRP A 165 -3.66 -6.58 13.96
CA TRP A 165 -4.08 -5.98 12.68
C TRP A 165 -5.32 -6.64 12.07
N ASP A 166 -5.74 -7.80 12.57
CA ASP A 166 -6.98 -8.50 12.21
C ASP A 166 -8.20 -7.84 12.86
N LYS A 167 -8.49 -6.62 12.43
CA LYS A 167 -9.67 -5.88 12.88
C LYS A 167 -10.92 -6.41 12.18
N ASP A 168 -11.92 -6.80 12.96
CA ASP A 168 -13.21 -7.31 12.46
C ASP A 168 -14.00 -6.30 11.60
N SER A 169 -13.69 -5.00 11.70
CA SER A 169 -14.36 -3.93 10.97
C SER A 169 -14.01 -3.85 9.47
N LYS A 170 -13.06 -4.65 8.99
CA LYS A 170 -12.65 -4.66 7.58
C LYS A 170 -13.53 -5.58 6.75
N GLU A 171 -13.87 -5.15 5.53
CA GLU A 171 -14.60 -6.00 4.56
C GLU A 171 -13.79 -7.25 4.17
N ILE A 172 -12.46 -7.13 4.06
CA ILE A 172 -11.55 -8.23 3.74
C ILE A 172 -10.70 -8.53 4.97
N LYS A 173 -10.87 -9.73 5.54
CA LYS A 173 -10.12 -10.18 6.72
C LYS A 173 -8.79 -10.82 6.35
N LEU A 174 -7.85 -10.91 7.30
CA LEU A 174 -6.57 -11.58 7.05
C LEU A 174 -6.76 -13.06 6.72
N ARG A 175 -7.77 -13.69 7.34
CA ARG A 175 -8.22 -15.05 7.03
C ARG A 175 -8.61 -15.22 5.55
N ASP A 176 -9.32 -14.25 4.97
CA ASP A 176 -9.72 -14.30 3.55
C ASP A 176 -8.49 -14.25 2.66
N VAL A 177 -7.54 -13.37 2.96
CA VAL A 177 -6.26 -13.30 2.22
C VAL A 177 -5.51 -14.62 2.32
N MET A 178 -5.46 -15.25 3.50
CA MET A 178 -4.80 -16.53 3.70
C MET A 178 -5.43 -17.62 2.82
N PHE A 179 -6.76 -17.72 2.78
CA PHE A 179 -7.43 -18.70 1.92
C PHE A 179 -7.27 -18.43 0.43
N LEU A 180 -7.16 -17.17 0.01
CA LEU A 180 -6.97 -16.83 -1.40
C LEU A 180 -5.54 -17.04 -1.90
N SER A 181 -4.55 -16.83 -1.03
CA SER A 181 -3.12 -16.90 -1.39
C SER A 181 -2.48 -18.25 -1.06
N HIS A 182 -3.05 -19.04 -0.14
CA HIS A 182 -2.53 -20.32 0.32
C HIS A 182 -1.06 -20.26 0.77
N PRO A 183 -0.71 -19.41 1.77
CA PRO A 183 0.66 -19.34 2.27
C PRO A 183 1.06 -20.67 2.89
N LYS A 184 2.23 -21.18 2.51
CA LYS A 184 2.77 -22.41 3.08
C LYS A 184 3.44 -22.10 4.43
N PRO A 185 2.94 -22.65 5.55
CA PRO A 185 3.55 -22.42 6.86
C PRO A 185 4.92 -23.10 6.95
N ASN A 186 5.84 -22.51 7.71
CA ASN A 186 6.97 -23.24 8.28
C ASN A 186 6.52 -24.06 9.51
N GLN A 187 7.43 -24.82 10.13
CA GLN A 187 7.10 -25.70 11.26
C GLN A 187 6.46 -24.94 12.43
N ASP A 188 6.96 -23.74 12.74
CA ASP A 188 6.49 -22.91 13.85
C ASP A 188 5.14 -22.20 13.54
N GLN A 189 4.82 -22.01 12.25
CA GLN A 189 3.60 -21.34 11.79
C GLN A 189 2.40 -22.27 11.62
N VAL A 190 2.57 -23.61 11.68
CA VAL A 190 1.46 -24.55 11.44
C VAL A 190 0.29 -24.30 12.41
N THR A 191 0.59 -24.18 13.70
CA THR A 191 -0.41 -23.90 14.74
C THR A 191 -1.02 -22.52 14.56
N LEU A 192 -0.20 -21.52 14.23
CA LEU A 192 -0.65 -20.15 13.99
C LEU A 192 -1.63 -20.07 12.81
N TRP A 193 -1.35 -20.77 11.70
CA TRP A 193 -2.24 -20.79 10.53
C TRP A 193 -3.56 -21.50 10.82
N LYS A 194 -3.54 -22.57 11.63
CA LYS A 194 -4.78 -23.20 12.10
C LYS A 194 -5.62 -22.23 12.94
N GLN A 195 -5.00 -21.54 13.90
CA GLN A 195 -5.71 -20.56 14.73
C GLN A 195 -6.33 -19.44 13.90
N LEU A 196 -5.58 -18.87 12.95
CA LEU A 196 -6.11 -17.86 12.04
C LEU A 196 -7.24 -18.43 11.14
N ALA A 197 -7.10 -19.66 10.63
CA ALA A 197 -8.11 -20.30 9.78
C ALA A 197 -9.42 -20.57 10.52
N GLU A 198 -9.33 -20.82 11.83
CA GLU A 198 -10.46 -21.06 12.73
C GLU A 198 -11.01 -19.79 13.38
N ASN A 199 -10.40 -18.63 13.13
CA ASN A 199 -10.70 -17.36 13.79
C ASN A 199 -10.56 -17.42 15.32
N LYS A 200 -9.51 -18.11 15.79
CA LYS A 200 -9.16 -18.34 17.20
C LYS A 200 -7.76 -17.83 17.54
N LEU A 201 -7.31 -16.76 16.87
CA LEU A 201 -6.06 -16.12 17.24
C LEU A 201 -6.18 -15.57 18.67
N PRO A 202 -5.20 -15.85 19.56
CA PRO A 202 -5.18 -15.21 20.87
C PRO A 202 -5.13 -13.68 20.70
N PRO A 203 -5.85 -12.91 21.53
CA PRO A 203 -5.78 -11.46 21.48
C PRO A 203 -4.33 -11.01 21.66
N ALA A 204 -3.92 -9.97 20.94
CA ALA A 204 -2.61 -9.37 21.14
C ALA A 204 -2.55 -8.79 22.56
N ASP A 205 -1.44 -9.01 23.27
CA ASP A 205 -1.12 -8.29 24.51
C ASP A 205 -0.74 -6.84 24.17
N THR A 206 -1.72 -6.04 23.75
CA THR A 206 -1.55 -4.60 23.58
C THR A 206 -1.77 -3.89 24.90
N TRP A 207 -1.20 -2.68 25.04
CA TRP A 207 -1.46 -1.83 26.20
C TRP A 207 -2.96 -1.57 26.38
N GLU A 208 -3.73 -1.48 25.29
CA GLU A 208 -5.20 -1.34 25.32
C GLU A 208 -5.86 -2.56 25.98
N VAL A 209 -5.48 -3.78 25.59
CA VAL A 209 -6.00 -5.03 26.18
C VAL A 209 -5.60 -5.16 27.65
N ILE A 210 -4.35 -4.84 27.99
CA ILE A 210 -3.84 -4.91 29.36
C ILE A 210 -4.59 -3.90 30.24
N LEU A 211 -4.79 -2.66 29.78
CA LEU A 211 -5.52 -1.63 30.53
C LEU A 211 -7.01 -1.97 30.67
N SER A 212 -7.65 -2.44 29.60
CA SER A 212 -9.07 -2.84 29.64
C SER A 212 -9.31 -4.03 30.56
N GLY A 213 -8.42 -5.03 30.52
CA GLY A 213 -8.49 -6.20 31.40
C GLY A 213 -7.92 -5.98 32.80
N ALA A 214 -7.31 -4.82 33.10
CA ALA A 214 -6.61 -4.58 34.37
C ALA A 214 -7.52 -4.82 35.59
N LYS A 215 -8.75 -4.28 35.53
CA LYS A 215 -9.72 -4.43 36.62
C LYS A 215 -10.17 -5.87 36.82
N GLU A 216 -10.41 -6.61 35.73
CA GLU A 216 -10.81 -8.02 35.77
C GLU A 216 -9.67 -8.92 36.26
N ASN A 217 -8.42 -8.56 35.94
CA ASN A 217 -7.22 -9.26 36.38
C ASN A 217 -6.70 -8.80 37.75
N GLY A 218 -7.47 -7.98 38.49
CA GLY A 218 -7.10 -7.53 39.84
C GLY A 218 -5.90 -6.56 39.90
N LEU A 219 -5.51 -5.95 38.77
CA LEU A 219 -4.42 -4.99 38.69
C LEU A 219 -4.94 -3.56 38.92
N SER A 220 -4.24 -2.78 39.74
CA SER A 220 -4.43 -1.33 39.77
C SER A 220 -3.95 -0.69 38.46
N LYS A 221 -4.42 0.53 38.17
CA LYS A 221 -4.02 1.27 36.96
C LYS A 221 -2.49 1.48 36.91
N THR A 222 -1.85 1.72 38.06
CA THR A 222 -0.39 1.88 38.16
C THR A 222 0.34 0.59 37.81
N GLN A 223 -0.07 -0.54 38.40
CA GLN A 223 0.54 -1.86 38.11
C GLN A 223 0.36 -2.29 36.66
N ALA A 224 -0.79 -1.96 36.05
CA ALA A 224 -1.01 -2.22 34.63
C ALA A 224 -0.03 -1.41 33.75
N TRP A 225 0.25 -0.15 34.08
CA TRP A 225 1.24 0.66 33.38
C TRP A 225 2.67 0.18 33.60
N GLU A 226 3.06 -0.19 34.83
CA GLU A 226 4.37 -0.78 35.13
C GLU A 226 4.61 -2.03 34.27
N LYS A 227 3.63 -2.96 34.24
CA LYS A 227 3.69 -4.15 33.38
C LYS A 227 3.83 -3.82 31.89
N ILE A 228 3.15 -2.78 31.41
CA ILE A 228 3.27 -2.33 30.02
C ILE A 228 4.68 -1.79 29.75
N ILE A 229 5.24 -1.00 30.66
CA ILE A 229 6.58 -0.43 30.50
C ILE A 229 7.63 -1.56 30.49
N ASP A 230 7.56 -2.49 31.44
CA ASP A 230 8.50 -3.61 31.52
C ASP A 230 8.48 -4.47 30.24
N MET A 231 7.28 -4.73 29.70
CA MET A 231 7.11 -5.50 28.46
C MET A 231 7.69 -4.80 27.20
N TRP A 232 7.95 -3.49 27.25
CA TRP A 232 8.43 -2.69 26.11
C TRP A 232 9.89 -2.23 26.24
N VAL A 233 10.48 -2.37 27.43
CA VAL A 233 11.88 -2.00 27.70
C VAL A 233 12.85 -3.17 27.45
N ASP A 234 12.34 -4.41 27.43
CA ASP A 234 13.07 -5.63 27.03
C ASP A 234 12.98 -5.91 25.52
#